data_AF-A0A6N6MGV1-F1
#
_entry.id   AF-A0A6N6MGV1-F1
#
_cell.length_a   1.000
_cell.length_b   1.000
_cell.length_c   1.000
_cell.angle_alpha   90.00
_cell.angle_beta   90.00
_cell.angle_gamma   90.00
#
_symmetry.space_group_name_H-M   'P 1'
#
loop_
_entity.id
_entity.type
_entity.pdbx_description
1 polymer ?
#
loop_
_entity_poly.entity_id
_entity_poly.type
_entity_poly.pdbx_seq_one_letter_code
_entity_poly.pdbx_strand_id
1 'polypeptide(L)'
;MKTLNKILAVLAVSLIAFNCSNNDDDQGMMPEPDFSGTFSQEDQMGRPAINTVFVASADKDMFNVTVPSNQDAAFQSKFQSNLMALSPAFENPGDMNALGQDAAAFTGLLATDVLNVSLDGTTTFYDGTNVLTGRALGDDVITVELLLIFGGEDFMENPGLSNDNVDANDKTFLTSFPYLASPH
;
A
#
# COMPACT_ATOMS: atom_id res chain seq x y z
N MET A 1 -55.94 -8.59 -41.59
CA MET A 1 -55.69 -7.15 -41.34
C MET A 1 -55.80 -6.76 -39.86
N LYS A 2 -56.90 -7.07 -39.15
CA LYS A 2 -57.08 -6.64 -37.74
C LYS A 2 -56.02 -7.21 -36.76
N THR A 3 -55.50 -8.41 -36.98
CA THR A 3 -54.47 -9.05 -36.14
C THR A 3 -53.06 -8.52 -36.42
N LEU A 4 -52.75 -8.16 -37.67
CA LEU A 4 -51.45 -7.60 -38.04
C LEU A 4 -51.26 -6.19 -37.46
N ASN A 5 -52.32 -5.37 -37.45
CA ASN A 5 -52.30 -4.04 -36.84
C ASN A 5 -52.12 -4.11 -35.31
N LYS A 6 -52.63 -5.16 -34.66
CA LYS A 6 -52.43 -5.38 -33.21
C LYS A 6 -50.99 -5.80 -32.89
N ILE A 7 -50.39 -6.65 -33.71
CA ILE A 7 -48.99 -7.06 -33.56
C ILE A 7 -48.05 -5.87 -33.80
N LEU A 8 -48.31 -5.06 -34.83
CA LEU A 8 -47.52 -3.85 -35.10
C LEU A 8 -47.63 -2.82 -33.97
N ALA A 9 -48.81 -2.67 -33.37
CA ALA A 9 -49.04 -1.77 -32.24
C ALA A 9 -48.31 -2.25 -30.97
N VAL A 10 -48.31 -3.55 -30.68
CA VAL A 10 -47.58 -4.11 -29.53
C VAL A 10 -46.07 -3.96 -29.72
N LEU A 11 -45.55 -4.20 -30.93
CA LEU A 11 -44.13 -4.08 -31.24
C LEU A 11 -43.63 -2.62 -31.13
N ALA A 12 -44.46 -1.66 -31.57
CA ALA A 12 -44.18 -0.23 -31.44
C ALA A 12 -44.16 0.23 -29.98
N VAL A 13 -45.08 -0.26 -29.14
CA VAL A 13 -45.11 0.07 -27.69
C VAL A 13 -43.89 -0.53 -26.96
N SER A 14 -43.45 -1.74 -27.33
CA SER A 14 -42.22 -2.32 -26.75
C SER A 14 -40.93 -1.63 -27.19
N LEU A 15 -40.90 -1.03 -28.38
CA LEU A 15 -39.76 -0.22 -28.85
C LEU A 15 -39.67 1.15 -28.16
N ILE A 16 -40.79 1.68 -27.65
CA ILE A 16 -40.83 2.95 -26.91
C ILE A 16 -40.48 2.72 -25.42
N ALA A 17 -40.79 1.56 -24.86
CA ALA A 17 -40.48 1.21 -23.46
C ALA A 17 -38.99 0.89 -23.18
N PHE A 18 -38.16 0.75 -24.22
CA PHE A 18 -36.70 0.60 -24.08
C PHE A 18 -35.94 1.94 -24.05
N ASN A 19 -36.66 3.07 -24.09
CA ASN A 19 -36.07 4.36 -23.84
C ASN A 19 -36.10 4.62 -22.32
N CYS A 20 -35.20 3.97 -21.60
CA CYS A 20 -34.75 4.48 -20.31
C CYS A 20 -34.06 5.81 -20.59
N SER A 21 -34.84 6.91 -20.63
CA SER A 21 -34.27 8.21 -20.31
C SER A 21 -33.75 8.06 -18.89
N ASN A 22 -32.43 8.19 -18.69
CA ASN A 22 -31.88 8.48 -17.38
C ASN A 22 -32.57 9.76 -16.90
N ASN A 23 -33.64 9.61 -16.13
CA ASN A 23 -34.38 10.70 -15.56
C ASN A 23 -34.01 10.80 -14.08
N ASP A 24 -32.70 10.82 -13.83
CA ASP A 24 -32.06 11.15 -12.56
C ASP A 24 -31.81 12.68 -12.45
N ASP A 25 -32.31 13.46 -13.41
CA ASP A 25 -32.13 14.91 -13.52
C ASP A 25 -33.01 15.75 -12.55
N ASP A 26 -33.64 15.13 -11.55
CA ASP A 26 -34.34 15.85 -10.47
C ASP A 26 -33.78 15.47 -9.08
N GLN A 27 -32.50 15.16 -9.03
CA GLN A 27 -31.71 15.36 -7.82
C GLN A 27 -31.33 16.84 -7.81
N GLY A 28 -31.95 17.65 -6.95
CA GLY A 28 -31.64 19.07 -6.82
C GLY A 28 -30.13 19.26 -6.88
N MET A 29 -29.66 19.95 -7.93
CA MET A 29 -28.24 20.10 -8.26
C MET A 29 -27.48 20.57 -7.02
N MET A 30 -26.89 19.61 -6.30
CA MET A 30 -25.74 19.90 -5.47
C MET A 30 -24.68 20.34 -6.46
N PRO A 31 -24.14 21.57 -6.36
CA PRO A 31 -23.06 21.98 -7.25
C PRO A 31 -21.96 20.91 -7.17
N GLU A 32 -21.55 20.39 -8.32
CA GLU A 32 -20.42 19.47 -8.38
C GLU A 32 -19.21 20.13 -7.70
N PRO A 33 -18.38 19.38 -6.98
CA PRO A 33 -17.19 19.96 -6.38
C PRO A 33 -16.30 20.56 -7.49
N ASP A 34 -15.97 21.85 -7.37
CA ASP A 34 -15.01 22.51 -8.26
C ASP A 34 -13.59 22.09 -7.89
N PHE A 35 -12.95 21.31 -8.77
CA PHE A 35 -11.56 20.87 -8.62
C PHE A 35 -10.57 21.75 -9.42
N SER A 36 -10.98 22.92 -9.90
CA SER A 36 -10.07 23.84 -10.57
C SER A 36 -9.06 24.43 -9.57
N GLY A 37 -7.79 24.50 -9.95
CA GLY A 37 -6.74 24.99 -9.08
C GLY A 37 -5.32 24.57 -9.49
N THR A 38 -4.34 25.06 -8.74
CA THR A 38 -2.96 24.55 -8.78
C THR A 38 -2.77 23.67 -7.55
N PHE A 39 -2.32 22.44 -7.75
CA PHE A 39 -2.05 21.48 -6.68
C PHE A 39 -0.54 21.37 -6.47
N SER A 40 -0.10 21.35 -5.22
CA SER A 40 1.24 20.94 -4.79
C SER A 40 1.15 19.60 -4.08
N GLN A 41 2.18 18.78 -4.23
CA GLN A 41 2.36 17.61 -3.39
C GLN A 41 2.80 18.08 -2.00
N GLU A 42 2.05 17.68 -0.97
CA GLU A 42 2.39 17.94 0.44
C GLU A 42 3.02 16.72 1.11
N ASP A 43 2.56 15.52 0.73
CA ASP A 43 3.03 14.26 1.31
C ASP A 43 3.01 13.14 0.27
N GLN A 44 3.85 12.13 0.51
CA GLN A 44 3.81 10.85 -0.16
C GLN A 44 4.18 9.74 0.83
N MET A 45 3.41 8.67 0.80
CA MET A 45 3.66 7.49 1.60
C MET A 45 3.40 6.25 0.75
N GLY A 46 4.41 5.38 0.65
CA GLY A 46 4.32 4.11 -0.06
C GLY A 46 4.13 2.94 0.91
N ARG A 47 5.23 2.56 1.56
CA ARG A 47 5.31 1.49 2.55
C ARG A 47 5.15 2.05 3.96
N PRO A 48 4.62 1.25 4.91
CA PRO A 48 4.52 1.67 6.29
C PRO A 48 5.87 2.09 6.89
N ALA A 49 5.82 3.03 7.83
CA ALA A 49 6.93 3.45 8.68
C ALA A 49 8.20 4.05 8.02
N ILE A 50 8.33 4.10 6.68
CA ILE A 50 9.55 4.57 5.99
C ILE A 50 9.97 5.97 6.46
N ASN A 51 9.07 6.96 6.33
CA ASN A 51 9.34 8.34 6.72
C ASN A 51 9.42 8.55 8.26
N THR A 52 8.97 7.57 9.04
CA THR A 52 9.03 7.62 10.50
C THR A 52 10.36 7.11 11.02
N VAL A 53 10.87 6.02 10.45
CA VAL A 53 12.04 5.27 10.96
C VAL A 53 13.33 5.71 10.28
N PHE A 54 13.33 5.88 8.95
CA PHE A 54 14.57 6.05 8.18
C PHE A 54 14.87 7.49 7.80
N VAL A 55 13.87 8.37 7.80
CA VAL A 55 14.04 9.79 7.42
C VAL A 55 14.26 10.63 8.67
N ALA A 56 15.39 11.34 8.72
CA ALA A 56 15.68 12.28 9.79
C ALA A 56 14.66 13.43 9.82
N SER A 57 14.31 13.95 11.00
CA SER A 57 13.27 14.98 11.15
C SER A 57 13.46 16.22 10.26
N ALA A 58 14.70 16.62 10.00
CA ALA A 58 15.02 17.77 9.16
C ALA A 58 14.82 17.51 7.65
N ASP A 59 14.73 16.24 7.25
CA ASP A 59 14.63 15.82 5.85
C ASP A 59 13.20 15.39 5.48
N LYS A 60 12.26 15.32 6.42
CA LYS A 60 10.90 14.78 6.18
C LYS A 60 10.12 15.55 5.13
N ASP A 61 10.07 16.87 5.22
CA ASP A 61 9.36 17.70 4.23
C ASP A 61 9.99 17.55 2.84
N MET A 62 11.32 17.47 2.76
CA MET A 62 12.04 17.24 1.51
C MET A 62 11.71 15.84 0.93
N PHE A 63 11.70 14.81 1.79
CA PHE A 63 11.37 13.45 1.40
C PHE A 63 9.95 13.36 0.86
N ASN A 64 8.99 14.01 1.53
CA ASN A 64 7.56 14.03 1.18
C ASN A 64 7.26 14.58 -0.21
N VAL A 65 8.10 15.48 -0.72
CA VAL A 65 7.91 16.13 -2.04
C VAL A 65 8.89 15.65 -3.10
N THR A 66 9.85 14.78 -2.75
CA THR A 66 10.84 14.26 -3.71
C THR A 66 10.23 13.13 -4.52
N VAL A 67 10.00 13.33 -5.82
CA VAL A 67 9.43 12.28 -6.68
C VAL A 67 10.15 10.93 -6.53
N PRO A 68 9.43 9.78 -6.55
CA PRO A 68 10.03 8.47 -6.28
C PRO A 68 11.27 8.14 -7.10
N SER A 69 11.31 8.55 -8.38
CA SER A 69 12.47 8.32 -9.26
C SER A 69 13.77 8.97 -8.79
N ASN A 70 13.69 9.93 -7.86
CA ASN A 70 14.83 10.68 -7.34
C ASN A 70 15.12 10.36 -5.87
N GLN A 71 14.25 9.60 -5.18
CA GLN A 71 14.38 9.36 -3.74
C GLN A 71 15.62 8.56 -3.39
N ASP A 72 15.89 7.47 -4.11
CA ASP A 72 17.07 6.62 -3.85
C ASP A 72 18.37 7.44 -3.87
N ALA A 73 18.60 8.18 -4.95
CA ALA A 73 19.78 9.02 -5.12
C ALA A 73 19.90 10.12 -4.03
N ALA A 74 18.79 10.61 -3.50
CA ALA A 74 18.77 11.68 -2.50
C ALA A 74 18.88 11.17 -1.05
N PHE A 75 18.37 9.96 -0.76
CA PHE A 75 18.12 9.52 0.62
C PHE A 75 18.75 8.17 1.00
N GLN A 76 19.18 7.32 0.07
CA GLN A 76 19.70 5.99 0.42
C GLN A 76 20.85 6.05 1.44
N SER A 77 21.84 6.93 1.25
CA SER A 77 22.96 7.07 2.20
C SER A 77 22.53 7.56 3.59
N LYS A 78 21.50 8.40 3.66
CA LYS A 78 20.89 8.87 4.92
C LYS A 78 20.16 7.73 5.62
N PHE A 79 19.41 6.92 4.86
CA PHE A 79 18.73 5.73 5.37
C PHE A 79 19.74 4.75 5.93
N GLN A 80 20.83 4.48 5.21
CA GLN A 80 21.88 3.56 5.66
C GLN A 80 22.51 4.04 6.97
N SER A 81 22.82 5.33 7.07
CA SER A 81 23.38 5.92 8.30
C SER A 81 22.41 5.77 9.48
N ASN A 82 21.11 6.01 9.26
CA ASN A 82 20.10 5.87 10.30
C ASN A 82 19.86 4.40 10.69
N LEU A 83 19.86 3.48 9.72
CA LEU A 83 19.72 2.04 9.98
C LEU A 83 20.86 1.53 10.86
N MET A 84 22.11 1.84 10.50
CA MET A 84 23.28 1.41 11.27
C MET A 84 23.36 2.06 12.65
N ALA A 85 22.79 3.25 12.82
CA ALA A 85 22.67 3.90 14.13
C ALA A 85 21.53 3.31 14.98
N LEU A 86 20.48 2.81 14.34
CA LEU A 86 19.28 2.29 14.99
C LEU A 86 19.42 0.83 15.39
N SER A 87 19.97 -0.01 14.50
CA SER A 87 19.95 -1.46 14.66
C SER A 87 21.31 -2.04 14.99
N PRO A 88 21.43 -2.78 16.12
CA PRO A 88 22.64 -3.55 16.41
C PRO A 88 22.90 -4.69 15.40
N ALA A 89 21.89 -5.15 14.67
CA ALA A 89 22.05 -6.17 13.62
C ALA A 89 22.76 -5.67 12.36
N PHE A 90 23.16 -4.39 12.32
CA PHE A 90 23.95 -3.80 11.24
C PHE A 90 25.18 -3.04 11.78
N GLU A 91 25.63 -3.37 13.00
CA GLU A 91 26.74 -2.67 13.67
C GLU A 91 28.09 -2.98 13.02
N ASN A 92 28.29 -4.21 12.52
CA ASN A 92 29.58 -4.67 12.04
C ASN A 92 29.63 -4.83 10.50
N PRO A 93 30.81 -4.64 9.90
CA PRO A 93 30.99 -4.94 8.48
C PRO A 93 30.74 -6.41 8.17
N GLY A 94 29.81 -6.67 7.25
CA GLY A 94 29.44 -8.02 6.82
C GLY A 94 28.08 -8.48 7.35
N ASP A 95 27.52 -7.76 8.32
CA ASP A 95 26.19 -8.05 8.86
C ASP A 95 25.12 -7.84 7.79
N MET A 96 24.14 -8.74 7.76
CA MET A 96 23.02 -8.73 6.84
C MET A 96 21.70 -8.94 7.57
N ASN A 97 20.60 -8.52 6.95
CA ASN A 97 19.28 -8.95 7.40
C ASN A 97 18.96 -10.39 6.97
N ALA A 98 17.81 -10.85 7.43
CA ALA A 98 17.14 -12.10 7.09
C ALA A 98 16.96 -12.35 5.56
N LEU A 99 17.10 -11.32 4.71
CA LEU A 99 17.04 -11.44 3.25
C LEU A 99 18.43 -11.56 2.61
N GLY A 100 19.50 -11.62 3.41
CA GLY A 100 20.88 -11.61 2.94
C GLY A 100 21.30 -10.26 2.35
N GLN A 101 20.69 -9.16 2.81
CA GLN A 101 21.03 -7.81 2.36
C GLN A 101 21.86 -7.11 3.43
N ASP A 102 23.01 -6.57 3.02
CA ASP A 102 23.74 -5.62 3.85
C ASP A 102 22.97 -4.28 3.98
N ALA A 103 23.47 -3.39 4.84
CA ALA A 103 22.83 -2.11 5.09
C ALA A 103 22.63 -1.27 3.80
N ALA A 104 23.56 -1.33 2.85
CA ALA A 104 23.47 -0.57 1.61
C ALA A 104 22.38 -1.15 0.68
N ALA A 105 22.36 -2.47 0.50
CA ALA A 105 21.36 -3.16 -0.31
C ALA A 105 19.95 -3.02 0.27
N PHE A 106 19.80 -3.21 1.58
CA PHE A 106 18.50 -3.10 2.25
C PHE A 106 17.97 -1.66 2.16
N THR A 107 18.80 -0.66 2.44
CA THR A 107 18.34 0.73 2.34
C THR A 107 18.16 1.22 0.90
N GLY A 108 18.84 0.65 -0.09
CA GLY A 108 18.54 0.89 -1.50
C GLY A 108 17.16 0.35 -1.91
N LEU A 109 16.78 -0.82 -1.37
CA LEU A 109 15.41 -1.34 -1.53
C LEU A 109 14.37 -0.40 -0.89
N LEU A 110 14.70 0.18 0.27
CA LEU A 110 13.77 0.98 1.06
C LEU A 110 13.70 2.47 0.69
N ALA A 111 14.75 3.04 0.10
CA ALA A 111 14.86 4.48 -0.13
C ALA A 111 13.85 5.01 -1.15
N THR A 112 13.44 4.17 -2.11
CA THR A 112 12.30 4.49 -3.00
C THR A 112 11.02 4.02 -2.34
N ASP A 113 10.30 4.95 -1.70
CA ASP A 113 9.08 4.66 -0.93
C ASP A 113 7.86 4.49 -1.84
N VAL A 114 7.69 3.28 -2.36
CA VAL A 114 6.58 2.90 -3.23
C VAL A 114 6.00 1.56 -2.80
N LEU A 115 4.70 1.39 -3.04
CA LEU A 115 4.05 0.10 -2.88
C LEU A 115 4.28 -0.76 -4.12
N ASN A 116 5.11 -1.79 -3.99
CA ASN A 116 5.28 -2.82 -4.99
C ASN A 116 4.05 -3.74 -5.01
N VAL A 117 3.57 -4.08 -6.21
CA VAL A 117 2.40 -4.95 -6.40
C VAL A 117 2.71 -5.95 -7.49
N SER A 118 2.47 -7.23 -7.21
CA SER A 118 2.44 -8.29 -8.20
C SER A 118 1.03 -8.38 -8.83
N LEU A 119 0.95 -8.44 -10.15
CA LEU A 119 -0.32 -8.51 -10.89
C LEU A 119 -0.77 -9.94 -11.18
N ASP A 120 0.15 -10.89 -11.14
CA ASP A 120 -0.04 -12.30 -11.51
C ASP A 120 0.58 -13.29 -10.51
N GLY A 121 1.34 -12.81 -9.52
CA GLY A 121 1.90 -13.61 -8.43
C GLY A 121 1.16 -13.49 -7.11
N THR A 122 1.70 -14.12 -6.07
CA THR A 122 1.20 -14.00 -4.70
C THR A 122 1.25 -12.54 -4.25
N THR A 123 0.15 -12.01 -3.71
CA THR A 123 0.14 -10.71 -3.02
C THR A 123 0.56 -10.92 -1.58
N THR A 124 1.78 -10.53 -1.22
CA THR A 124 2.23 -10.52 0.19
C THR A 124 3.34 -9.50 0.42
N PHE A 125 3.40 -8.99 1.65
CA PHE A 125 4.52 -8.20 2.14
C PHE A 125 5.76 -9.07 2.29
N TYR A 126 5.60 -10.24 2.92
CA TYR A 126 6.62 -11.29 3.02
C TYR A 126 5.99 -12.61 3.48
N ASP A 127 6.30 -13.72 2.78
CA ASP A 127 5.84 -15.08 3.13
C ASP A 127 6.98 -16.10 3.28
N GLY A 128 8.23 -15.62 3.35
CA GLY A 128 9.43 -16.48 3.33
C GLY A 128 10.00 -16.73 1.94
N THR A 129 9.25 -16.44 0.87
CA THR A 129 9.69 -16.61 -0.52
C THR A 129 9.52 -15.34 -1.34
N ASN A 130 8.32 -14.76 -1.31
CA ASN A 130 7.96 -13.52 -1.97
C ASN A 130 8.23 -12.34 -1.04
N VAL A 131 8.80 -11.26 -1.58
CA VAL A 131 9.20 -10.07 -0.82
C VAL A 131 8.60 -8.85 -1.51
N LEU A 132 7.85 -8.03 -0.77
CA LEU A 132 7.26 -6.78 -1.24
C LEU A 132 6.50 -6.96 -2.57
N THR A 133 5.59 -7.93 -2.63
CA THR A 133 4.74 -8.21 -3.81
C THR A 133 3.32 -7.67 -3.65
N GLY A 134 3.11 -6.87 -2.61
CA GLY A 134 1.84 -6.28 -2.22
C GLY A 134 1.66 -6.42 -0.71
N ARG A 135 0.41 -6.52 -0.27
CA ARG A 135 0.06 -6.78 1.12
C ARG A 135 -1.27 -7.52 1.18
N ALA A 136 -1.27 -8.72 1.75
CA ALA A 136 -2.49 -9.43 2.12
C ALA A 136 -3.03 -8.91 3.46
N LEU A 137 -4.33 -9.09 3.70
CA LEU A 137 -4.97 -8.65 4.95
C LEU A 137 -4.34 -9.29 6.19
N GLY A 138 -3.89 -10.55 6.06
CA GLY A 138 -3.27 -11.31 7.14
C GLY A 138 -1.77 -11.12 7.28
N ASP A 139 -1.13 -10.26 6.48
CA ASP A 139 0.30 -10.00 6.63
C ASP A 139 0.56 -9.16 7.89
N ASP A 140 1.40 -9.69 8.77
CA ASP A 140 1.95 -8.96 9.92
C ASP A 140 3.15 -8.10 9.47
N VAL A 141 2.81 -6.97 8.85
CA VAL A 141 3.80 -6.08 8.23
C VAL A 141 4.79 -5.52 9.25
N ILE A 142 4.32 -5.15 10.45
CA ILE A 142 5.17 -4.50 11.44
C ILE A 142 6.15 -5.50 12.04
N THR A 143 5.72 -6.72 12.37
CA THR A 143 6.66 -7.77 12.81
C THR A 143 7.71 -8.06 11.74
N VAL A 144 7.31 -8.17 10.47
CA VAL A 144 8.29 -8.38 9.37
C VAL A 144 9.27 -7.21 9.27
N GLU A 145 8.81 -5.96 9.32
CA GLU A 145 9.69 -4.79 9.28
C GLU A 145 10.69 -4.78 10.44
N LEU A 146 10.21 -4.99 11.67
CA LEU A 146 11.06 -5.07 12.86
C LEU A 146 12.08 -6.19 12.74
N LEU A 147 11.68 -7.33 12.21
CA LEU A 147 12.56 -8.46 11.98
C LEU A 147 13.64 -8.16 10.94
N LEU A 148 13.30 -7.48 9.84
CA LEU A 148 14.28 -7.10 8.82
C LEU A 148 15.26 -6.03 9.33
N ILE A 149 14.85 -5.24 10.32
CA ILE A 149 15.71 -4.23 10.95
C ILE A 149 16.58 -4.88 12.04
N PHE A 150 16.04 -5.71 12.91
CA PHE A 150 16.67 -6.15 14.17
C PHE A 150 17.00 -7.66 14.24
N GLY A 151 16.42 -8.48 13.37
CA GLY A 151 16.49 -9.93 13.45
C GLY A 151 17.81 -10.55 12.99
N GLY A 152 18.66 -9.80 12.30
CA GLY A 152 19.92 -10.33 11.74
C GLY A 152 19.69 -11.38 10.65
N GLU A 153 20.70 -12.18 10.32
CA GLU A 153 20.60 -13.16 9.24
C GLU A 153 19.69 -14.34 9.56
N ASP A 154 19.54 -14.67 10.85
CA ASP A 154 18.81 -15.85 11.33
C ASP A 154 17.47 -15.55 12.00
N PHE A 155 17.01 -14.29 11.90
CA PHE A 155 15.74 -13.80 12.48
C PHE A 155 15.76 -13.69 14.02
N MET A 156 16.87 -14.01 14.69
CA MET A 156 16.92 -14.26 16.14
C MET A 156 17.95 -13.43 16.91
N GLU A 157 18.69 -12.52 16.26
CA GLU A 157 19.75 -11.75 16.94
C GLU A 157 19.23 -10.85 18.06
N ASN A 158 18.15 -10.09 17.80
CA ASN A 158 17.57 -9.15 18.75
C ASN A 158 16.06 -9.42 18.96
N PRO A 159 15.69 -10.53 19.62
CA PRO A 159 14.31 -11.00 19.67
C PRO A 159 13.38 -10.04 20.44
N GLY A 160 13.93 -9.26 21.38
CA GLY A 160 13.16 -8.23 22.10
C GLY A 160 12.80 -6.99 21.27
N LEU A 161 13.37 -6.86 20.06
CA LEU A 161 13.12 -5.74 19.14
C LEU A 161 12.48 -6.20 17.82
N SER A 162 12.37 -7.51 17.58
CA SER A 162 12.01 -8.09 16.27
C SER A 162 10.52 -8.48 16.14
N ASN A 163 9.66 -8.00 17.05
CA ASN A 163 8.23 -8.31 17.07
C ASN A 163 7.44 -7.20 17.76
N ASP A 164 6.23 -6.89 17.28
CA ASP A 164 5.39 -5.82 17.83
C ASP A 164 4.41 -6.30 18.92
N ASN A 165 4.35 -7.61 19.15
CA ASN A 165 3.48 -8.33 20.08
C ASN A 165 1.99 -8.22 19.74
N VAL A 166 1.64 -8.07 18.46
CA VAL A 166 0.26 -8.03 17.96
C VAL A 166 0.02 -9.15 16.95
N ASP A 167 -0.28 -10.35 17.44
CA ASP A 167 -0.34 -11.56 16.61
C ASP A 167 -1.58 -11.66 15.69
N ALA A 168 -2.66 -10.92 16.00
CA ALA A 168 -3.92 -11.02 15.24
C ALA A 168 -4.86 -9.83 15.47
N ASN A 169 -5.81 -9.67 14.56
CA ASN A 169 -6.95 -8.79 14.76
C ASN A 169 -7.94 -9.36 15.78
N ASP A 170 -8.61 -8.46 16.51
CA ASP A 170 -9.66 -8.80 17.48
C ASP A 170 -10.85 -9.55 16.85
N LYS A 171 -11.10 -9.34 15.56
CA LYS A 171 -12.09 -10.08 14.76
C LYS A 171 -11.44 -10.68 13.53
N THR A 172 -11.76 -11.94 13.27
CA THR A 172 -11.33 -12.64 12.05
C THR A 172 -11.89 -11.97 10.80
N PHE A 173 -11.07 -11.87 9.76
CA PHE A 173 -11.49 -11.42 8.44
C PHE A 173 -12.59 -12.28 7.85
N LEU A 174 -13.43 -11.68 7.02
CA LEU A 174 -14.48 -12.39 6.30
C LEU A 174 -13.88 -13.15 5.12
N THR A 175 -14.46 -14.29 4.78
CA THR A 175 -14.07 -15.08 3.59
C THR A 175 -14.70 -14.55 2.29
N SER A 176 -15.52 -13.51 2.39
CA SER A 176 -16.18 -12.84 1.28
C SER A 176 -16.18 -11.33 1.48
N PHE A 177 -16.31 -10.58 0.39
CA PHE A 177 -16.43 -9.13 0.43
C PHE A 177 -17.57 -8.68 1.37
N PRO A 178 -17.38 -7.62 2.18
CA PRO A 178 -16.19 -6.78 2.31
C PRO A 178 -15.20 -7.38 3.31
N TYR A 179 -14.13 -8.06 2.86
CA TYR A 179 -13.24 -8.95 3.62
C TYR A 179 -12.75 -8.47 5.02
N LEU A 180 -12.85 -7.19 5.35
CA LEU A 180 -12.62 -6.63 6.68
C LEU A 180 -13.79 -6.92 7.63
N ALA A 181 -13.47 -7.25 8.89
CA ALA A 181 -14.48 -7.40 9.93
C ALA A 181 -15.13 -6.05 10.31
N SER A 182 -16.33 -6.09 10.90
CA SER A 182 -16.99 -4.88 11.41
C SER A 182 -16.23 -4.27 12.61
N PRO A 183 -16.26 -2.94 12.82
CA PRO A 183 -15.72 -2.30 14.03
C PRO A 183 -16.31 -2.88 15.32
N HIS A 184 -15.59 -2.73 16.43
CA HIS A 184 -16.08 -3.08 17.77
C HIS A 184 -17.12 -2.09 18.28
#